data_AF-A0A9D6IE21-F1
#
_entry.id   AF-A0A9D6IE21-F1
#
_cell.length_a   1.000
_cell.length_b   1.000
_cell.length_c   1.000
_cell.angle_alpha   90.00
_cell.angle_beta   90.00
_cell.angle_gamma   90.00
#
_symmetry.space_group_name_H-M   'P 1'
#
loop_
_entity.id
_entity.type
_entity.pdbx_description
1 polymer ?
#
loop_
_entity_poly.entity_id
_entity_poly.type
_entity_poly.pdbx_seq_one_letter_code
_entity_poly.pdbx_strand_id
1 'polypeptide(L)'
;MQKAILTVFLLLLFILGKNFHVYGKISSYYQNFILFMAGKKSVFSYRAFFDRNTPRDYAVAEFLKTHTKEKDQVFIWGNNAQVYTLVGKLPPGRYTVAYHAASSRASLLETQSDLEKKKPRFIVIMPKQGQIPYPLSSYSLRFIIEEISIYESIL
;
A
#
# COMPACT_ATOMS: atom_id res chain seq x y z
N MET A 1 7.30 53.16 -2.08
CA MET A 1 6.47 51.93 -2.19
C MET A 1 7.12 50.86 -3.06
N GLN A 2 7.48 51.15 -4.31
CA GLN A 2 8.06 50.16 -5.25
C GLN A 2 9.37 49.49 -4.77
N LYS A 3 10.28 50.26 -4.15
CA LYS A 3 11.53 49.70 -3.58
C LYS A 3 11.27 48.72 -2.43
N ALA A 4 10.29 48.99 -1.58
CA ALA A 4 9.93 48.10 -0.47
C ALA A 4 9.32 46.77 -0.97
N ILE A 5 8.48 46.82 -2.00
CA ILE A 5 7.92 45.62 -2.65
C ILE A 5 9.04 44.75 -3.22
N LEU A 6 10.01 45.36 -3.91
CA LEU A 6 11.15 44.65 -4.47
C LEU A 6 12.01 43.99 -3.38
N THR A 7 12.27 44.70 -2.27
CA THR A 7 13.03 44.15 -1.14
C THR A 7 12.31 42.95 -0.51
N VAL A 8 10.98 43.05 -0.30
CA VAL A 8 10.19 41.95 0.25
C VAL A 8 10.18 40.75 -0.69
N PHE A 9 10.05 40.98 -2.01
CA PHE A 9 10.09 39.91 -3.01
C PHE A 9 11.44 39.18 -3.04
N LEU A 10 12.55 39.91 -3.00
CA LEU A 10 13.90 39.32 -2.97
C LEU A 10 14.15 38.56 -1.67
N LEU A 11 13.68 39.07 -0.53
CA LEU A 11 13.77 38.38 0.76
C LEU A 11 12.96 37.06 0.73
N LEU A 12 11.76 37.07 0.16
CA LEU A 12 10.95 35.87 -0.05
C LEU A 12 11.65 34.86 -0.94
N LEU A 13 12.20 35.26 -2.08
CA LEU A 13 12.96 34.36 -2.96
C LEU A 13 14.18 33.76 -2.25
N PHE A 14 14.88 34.55 -1.44
CA PHE A 14 16.02 34.07 -0.65
C PHE A 14 15.58 33.03 0.40
N ILE A 15 14.51 33.31 1.15
CA ILE A 15 13.96 32.37 2.15
C ILE A 15 13.49 31.09 1.47
N LEU A 16 12.77 31.21 0.35
CA LEU A 16 12.28 30.07 -0.43
C LEU A 16 13.45 29.23 -0.96
N GLY A 17 14.45 29.85 -1.58
CA GLY A 17 15.61 29.14 -2.13
C GLY A 17 16.48 28.46 -1.06
N LYS A 18 16.55 29.02 0.16
CA LYS A 18 17.30 28.42 1.28
C LYS A 18 16.56 27.28 1.97
N ASN A 19 15.25 27.42 2.16
CA ASN A 19 14.45 26.48 2.96
C ASN A 19 13.75 25.42 2.11
N PHE A 20 13.54 25.67 0.83
CA PHE A 20 12.87 24.77 -0.09
C PHE A 20 13.81 24.38 -1.24
N HIS A 21 14.55 23.29 -1.02
CA HIS A 21 15.35 22.68 -2.07
C HIS A 21 14.43 22.17 -3.18
N VAL A 22 14.69 22.58 -4.42
CA VAL A 22 13.94 22.06 -5.58
C VAL A 22 14.23 20.56 -5.68
N TYR A 23 13.18 19.74 -5.56
CA TYR A 23 13.31 18.30 -5.66
C TYR A 23 13.78 17.91 -7.08
N GLY A 24 15.02 17.46 -7.22
CA GLY A 24 15.65 17.24 -8.53
C GLY A 24 15.04 16.14 -9.39
N LYS A 25 14.13 15.31 -8.85
CA LYS A 25 13.51 14.19 -9.58
C LYS A 25 12.10 14.51 -10.11
N ILE A 26 11.73 15.79 -10.17
CA ILE A 26 10.42 16.21 -10.71
C ILE A 26 10.30 15.86 -12.21
N SER A 27 11.38 15.99 -12.98
CA SER A 27 11.36 15.75 -14.43
C SER A 27 11.04 14.31 -14.80
N SER A 28 11.65 13.33 -14.11
CA SER A 28 11.43 11.91 -14.39
C SER A 28 10.00 11.47 -14.03
N TYR A 29 9.41 12.06 -12.99
CA TYR A 29 8.01 11.83 -12.61
C TYR A 29 7.05 12.22 -13.74
N TYR A 30 7.15 13.47 -14.23
CA TYR A 30 6.28 13.94 -15.30
C TYR A 30 6.60 13.28 -16.64
N GLN A 31 7.86 12.95 -16.92
CA GLN A 31 8.23 12.17 -18.10
C GLN A 31 7.56 10.79 -18.07
N ASN A 32 7.56 10.10 -16.92
CA ASN A 32 6.87 8.82 -16.76
C ASN A 32 5.36 8.94 -17.06
N PHE A 33 4.72 10.00 -16.57
CA PHE A 33 3.31 10.29 -16.83
C PHE A 33 3.02 10.59 -18.30
N ILE A 34 3.79 11.50 -18.93
CA ILE A 34 3.60 11.87 -20.34
C ILE A 34 3.79 10.67 -21.26
N LEU A 35 4.82 9.84 -21.01
CA LEU A 35 5.05 8.63 -21.80
C LEU A 35 3.91 7.62 -21.65
N PHE A 36 3.32 7.48 -20.46
CA PHE A 36 2.15 6.63 -20.24
C PHE A 36 0.91 7.15 -20.98
N MET A 37 0.59 8.44 -20.84
CA MET A 37 -0.54 9.08 -21.52
C MET A 37 -0.42 9.04 -23.05
N ALA A 38 0.82 9.13 -23.57
CA ALA A 38 1.10 8.99 -24.99
C ALA A 38 1.10 7.53 -25.50
N GLY A 39 0.73 6.55 -24.67
CA GLY A 39 0.72 5.13 -25.03
C GLY A 39 2.11 4.49 -25.18
N LYS A 40 3.18 5.22 -24.83
CA LYS A 40 4.58 4.76 -24.94
C LYS A 40 5.05 3.94 -23.73
N LYS A 41 4.21 3.82 -22.70
CA LYS A 41 4.43 2.93 -21.55
C LYS A 41 3.16 2.14 -21.27
N SER A 42 3.34 0.86 -20.93
CA SER A 42 2.24 0.03 -20.43
C SER A 42 1.84 0.45 -19.01
N VAL A 43 0.64 0.05 -18.58
CA VAL A 43 0.18 0.21 -17.18
C VAL A 43 1.17 -0.42 -16.20
N PHE A 44 1.71 -1.58 -16.54
CA PHE A 44 2.74 -2.26 -15.74
C PHE A 44 4.01 -1.40 -15.60
N SER A 45 4.57 -0.93 -16.71
CA SER A 45 5.80 -0.12 -16.72
C SER A 45 5.61 1.26 -16.08
N TYR A 46 4.40 1.81 -16.12
CA TYR A 46 4.04 3.05 -15.43
C TYR A 46 3.99 2.84 -13.91
N ARG A 47 3.33 1.77 -13.44
CA ARG A 47 3.24 1.41 -12.02
C ARG A 47 4.61 1.05 -11.43
N ALA A 48 5.42 0.27 -12.16
CA ALA A 48 6.74 -0.17 -11.73
C ALA A 48 7.76 0.98 -11.55
N PHE A 49 7.50 2.16 -12.13
CA PHE A 49 8.33 3.35 -11.92
C PHE A 49 8.32 3.83 -10.47
N PHE A 50 7.19 3.70 -9.77
CA PHE A 50 7.05 4.17 -8.38
C PHE A 50 7.65 3.19 -7.39
N ASP A 51 7.38 1.90 -7.58
CA ASP A 51 8.01 0.80 -6.87
C ASP A 51 7.84 -0.46 -7.72
N ARG A 52 8.89 -1.31 -7.79
CA ARG A 52 8.87 -2.54 -8.58
C ARG A 52 7.76 -3.52 -8.18
N ASN A 53 7.29 -3.47 -6.94
CA ASN A 53 6.20 -4.31 -6.42
C ASN A 53 4.82 -3.69 -6.67
N THR A 54 4.72 -2.42 -7.08
CA THR A 54 3.43 -1.75 -7.31
C THR A 54 2.55 -2.52 -8.29
N PRO A 55 3.05 -3.01 -9.46
CA PRO A 55 2.20 -3.79 -10.36
C PRO A 55 1.58 -5.03 -9.70
N ARG A 56 2.35 -5.73 -8.86
CA ARG A 56 1.89 -6.90 -8.10
C ARG A 56 0.83 -6.51 -7.07
N ASP A 57 1.02 -5.42 -6.35
CA ASP A 57 0.04 -4.91 -5.37
C ASP A 57 -1.30 -4.58 -6.04
N TYR A 58 -1.28 -4.04 -7.26
CA TYR A 58 -2.50 -3.81 -8.05
C TYR A 58 -3.16 -5.13 -8.48
N ALA A 59 -2.40 -6.15 -8.90
CA ALA A 59 -2.95 -7.44 -9.29
C ALA A 59 -3.65 -8.14 -8.12
N VAL A 60 -3.04 -8.10 -6.93
CA VAL A 60 -3.65 -8.60 -5.68
C VAL A 60 -4.91 -7.80 -5.35
N ALA A 61 -4.85 -6.47 -5.46
CA ALA A 61 -5.99 -5.64 -5.16
C ALA A 61 -7.18 -5.90 -6.11
N GLU A 62 -6.91 -6.11 -7.39
CA GLU A 62 -7.91 -6.45 -8.40
C GLU A 62 -8.55 -7.81 -8.12
N PHE A 63 -7.75 -8.82 -7.76
CA PHE A 63 -8.27 -10.11 -7.30
C PHE A 63 -9.20 -9.94 -6.10
N LEU A 64 -8.75 -9.26 -5.04
CA LEU A 64 -9.54 -9.09 -3.83
C LEU A 64 -10.83 -8.29 -4.09
N LYS A 65 -10.76 -7.23 -4.89
CA LYS A 65 -11.92 -6.39 -5.21
C LYS A 65 -12.98 -7.14 -6.01
N THR A 66 -12.58 -8.02 -6.93
CA THR A 66 -13.50 -8.83 -7.73
C THR A 66 -14.10 -10.00 -6.94
N HIS A 67 -13.45 -10.42 -5.85
CA HIS A 67 -13.87 -11.56 -5.04
C HIS A 67 -14.42 -11.18 -3.66
N THR A 68 -14.55 -9.89 -3.33
CA THR A 68 -15.14 -9.42 -2.06
C THR A 68 -16.39 -8.60 -2.28
N LYS A 69 -17.32 -8.67 -1.32
CA LYS A 69 -18.47 -7.77 -1.20
C LYS A 69 -18.12 -6.60 -0.29
N GLU A 70 -18.91 -5.53 -0.30
CA GLU A 70 -18.69 -4.33 0.52
C GLU A 70 -18.45 -4.64 2.01
N LYS A 71 -19.23 -5.54 2.59
CA LYS A 71 -19.11 -5.96 4.00
C LYS A 71 -17.97 -6.93 4.30
N ASP A 72 -17.37 -7.54 3.28
CA ASP A 72 -16.30 -8.52 3.47
C ASP A 72 -15.03 -7.78 3.93
N GLN A 73 -14.30 -8.39 4.86
CA GLN A 73 -13.01 -7.90 5.32
C GLN A 73 -11.87 -8.72 4.71
N VAL A 74 -10.70 -8.10 4.63
CA VAL A 74 -9.46 -8.72 4.18
C VAL A 74 -8.41 -8.46 5.24
N PHE A 75 -7.59 -9.45 5.56
CA PHE A 75 -6.38 -9.27 6.35
C PHE A 75 -5.16 -9.45 5.47
N ILE A 76 -4.17 -8.59 5.64
CA ILE A 76 -2.90 -8.62 4.90
C ILE A 76 -1.75 -8.73 5.90
N TRP A 77 -1.08 -9.89 5.91
CA TRP A 77 0.20 -10.09 6.56
C TRP A 77 1.32 -9.61 5.62
N GLY A 78 1.60 -8.31 5.68
CA GLY A 78 2.52 -7.62 4.77
C GLY A 78 2.86 -6.21 5.24
N ASN A 79 3.81 -5.55 4.58
CA ASN A 79 4.10 -4.12 4.82
C ASN A 79 3.47 -3.20 3.76
N ASN A 80 2.65 -3.76 2.87
CA ASN A 80 2.03 -3.07 1.74
C ASN A 80 0.65 -2.53 2.12
N ALA A 81 0.61 -1.56 3.05
CA ALA A 81 -0.64 -0.97 3.53
C ALA A 81 -1.48 -0.35 2.40
N GLN A 82 -0.85 0.10 1.31
CA GLN A 82 -1.51 0.65 0.14
C GLN A 82 -2.51 -0.32 -0.50
N VAL A 83 -2.35 -1.63 -0.33
CA VAL A 83 -3.28 -2.62 -0.88
C VAL A 83 -4.67 -2.47 -0.27
N TYR A 84 -4.78 -2.13 1.02
CA TYR A 84 -6.08 -1.81 1.64
C TYR A 84 -6.80 -0.68 0.92
N THR A 85 -6.07 0.40 0.60
CA THR A 85 -6.61 1.54 -0.16
C THR A 85 -7.03 1.14 -1.57
N LEU A 86 -6.23 0.34 -2.28
CA LEU A 86 -6.53 -0.11 -3.63
C LEU A 86 -7.77 -1.02 -3.71
N VAL A 87 -7.98 -1.86 -2.68
CA VAL A 87 -9.18 -2.72 -2.58
C VAL A 87 -10.39 -1.93 -2.06
N GLY A 88 -10.17 -0.81 -1.38
CA GLY A 88 -11.23 -0.05 -0.70
C GLY A 88 -11.70 -0.74 0.58
N LYS A 89 -10.77 -1.35 1.33
CA LYS A 89 -11.06 -2.12 2.56
C LYS A 89 -10.25 -1.61 3.74
N LEU A 90 -10.77 -1.84 4.93
CA LEU A 90 -10.04 -1.64 6.18
C LEU A 90 -9.51 -2.97 6.71
N PRO A 91 -8.35 -2.97 7.40
CA PRO A 91 -7.90 -4.13 8.17
C PRO A 91 -8.93 -4.53 9.24
N PRO A 92 -8.95 -5.80 9.68
CA PRO A 92 -9.79 -6.23 10.80
C PRO A 92 -9.41 -5.55 12.11
N GLY A 93 -8.14 -5.18 12.31
CA GLY A 93 -7.69 -4.45 13.50
C GLY A 93 -7.16 -3.06 13.16
N ARG A 94 -6.54 -2.39 14.14
CA ARG A 94 -5.88 -1.08 13.90
C ARG A 94 -4.58 -1.18 13.11
N TYR A 95 -4.02 -2.37 12.95
CA TYR A 95 -2.72 -2.58 12.30
C TYR A 95 -2.89 -2.81 10.79
N THR A 96 -2.31 -1.92 9.99
CA THR A 96 -2.29 -1.98 8.52
C THR A 96 -1.05 -2.68 7.95
N VAL A 97 -0.06 -2.98 8.79
CA VAL A 97 1.24 -3.58 8.42
C VAL A 97 1.72 -4.59 9.45
N ALA A 98 2.40 -5.63 8.99
CA ALA A 98 2.83 -6.77 9.79
C ALA A 98 3.79 -6.38 10.92
N TYR A 99 4.76 -5.50 10.68
CA TYR A 99 5.75 -5.13 11.71
C TYR A 99 5.12 -4.39 12.91
N HIS A 100 3.99 -3.69 12.72
CA HIS A 100 3.25 -3.10 13.85
C HIS A 100 2.45 -4.14 14.62
N ALA A 101 1.79 -5.07 13.92
CA ALA A 101 1.09 -6.20 14.56
C ALA A 101 2.06 -7.14 15.31
N ALA A 102 3.29 -7.31 14.80
CA ALA A 102 4.34 -8.12 15.39
C ALA A 102 5.20 -7.39 16.43
N SER A 103 4.93 -6.11 16.72
CA SER A 103 5.82 -5.29 17.55
C SER A 103 5.88 -5.73 19.02
N SER A 104 4.86 -6.44 19.50
CA SER A 104 4.81 -6.97 20.86
C SER A 104 3.89 -8.19 20.97
N ARG A 105 4.04 -8.96 22.06
CA ARG A 105 3.10 -10.06 22.38
C ARG A 105 1.65 -9.56 22.50
N ALA A 106 1.44 -8.38 23.07
CA ALA A 106 0.12 -7.79 23.22
C ALA A 106 -0.51 -7.48 21.85
N SER A 107 0.26 -6.90 20.92
CA SER A 107 -0.17 -6.59 19.55
C SER A 107 -0.50 -7.83 18.73
N LEU A 108 0.26 -8.92 18.94
CA LEU A 108 -0.03 -10.22 18.31
C LEU A 108 -1.37 -10.77 18.80
N LEU A 109 -1.60 -10.78 20.12
CA LEU A 109 -2.85 -11.28 20.71
C LEU A 109 -4.06 -10.41 20.34
N GLU A 110 -3.88 -9.08 20.27
CA GLU A 110 -4.90 -8.15 19.78
C GLU A 110 -5.30 -8.48 18.35
N THR A 111 -4.32 -8.62 17.46
CA THR A 111 -4.56 -8.98 16.04
C THR A 111 -5.24 -10.33 15.92
N GLN A 112 -4.79 -11.34 16.67
CA GLN A 112 -5.43 -12.66 16.70
C GLN A 112 -6.91 -12.55 17.14
N SER A 113 -7.20 -11.79 18.19
CA SER A 113 -8.58 -11.58 18.66
C SER A 113 -9.44 -10.90 17.60
N ASP A 114 -8.91 -9.92 16.87
CA ASP A 114 -9.63 -9.25 15.78
C ASP A 114 -9.91 -10.21 14.61
N LEU A 115 -8.96 -11.08 14.26
CA LEU A 115 -9.13 -12.10 13.23
C LEU A 115 -10.21 -13.13 13.61
N GLU A 116 -10.23 -13.59 14.86
CA GLU A 116 -11.20 -14.56 15.37
C GLU A 116 -12.62 -13.98 15.43
N LYS A 117 -12.75 -12.70 15.83
CA LYS A 117 -14.04 -12.00 15.95
C LYS A 117 -14.62 -11.63 14.59
N LYS A 118 -13.81 -11.04 13.72
CA LYS A 118 -14.30 -10.45 12.46
C LYS A 118 -14.25 -11.41 11.28
N LYS A 119 -13.46 -12.48 11.38
CA LYS A 119 -13.36 -13.56 10.39
C LYS A 119 -13.25 -13.02 8.97
N PRO A 120 -12.15 -12.33 8.62
CA PRO A 120 -11.98 -11.77 7.29
C PRO A 120 -12.17 -12.86 6.24
N ARG A 121 -12.76 -12.51 5.11
CA ARG A 121 -12.97 -13.47 4.03
C ARG A 121 -11.65 -13.96 3.45
N PHE A 122 -10.67 -13.06 3.34
CA PHE A 122 -9.34 -13.37 2.83
C PHE A 122 -8.25 -13.04 3.83
N ILE A 123 -7.25 -13.93 3.90
CA ILE A 123 -5.95 -13.66 4.50
C ILE A 123 -4.90 -13.68 3.38
N VAL A 124 -4.17 -12.59 3.23
CA VAL A 124 -3.13 -12.41 2.21
C VAL A 124 -1.78 -12.38 2.89
N ILE A 125 -0.86 -13.24 2.47
CA ILE A 125 0.51 -13.30 2.98
C ILE A 125 1.45 -12.75 1.92
N MET A 126 2.07 -11.62 2.22
CA MET A 126 3.04 -10.97 1.35
C MET A 126 4.42 -11.62 1.46
N PRO A 127 5.24 -11.60 0.39
CA PRO A 127 6.58 -12.18 0.42
C PRO A 127 7.50 -11.44 1.39
N LYS A 128 8.46 -12.17 1.98
CA LYS A 128 9.53 -11.67 2.87
C LYS A 128 9.08 -11.23 4.28
N GLN A 129 7.84 -11.56 4.68
CA GLN A 129 7.31 -11.23 6.00
C GLN A 129 7.44 -12.35 7.04
N GLY A 130 8.15 -13.42 6.68
CA GLY A 130 8.27 -14.62 7.49
C GLY A 130 6.95 -15.39 7.58
N GLN A 131 6.92 -16.38 8.48
CA GLN A 131 5.71 -17.15 8.73
C GLN A 131 4.67 -16.29 9.45
N ILE A 132 3.42 -16.37 9.02
CA ILE A 132 2.31 -15.74 9.72
C ILE A 132 2.15 -16.39 11.12
N PRO A 133 2.05 -15.62 12.21
CA PRO A 133 1.97 -16.16 13.57
C PRO A 133 0.54 -16.57 13.97
N TYR A 134 -0.39 -16.64 13.02
CA TYR A 134 -1.82 -16.91 13.26
C TYR A 134 -2.24 -18.23 12.62
N PRO A 135 -3.10 -19.03 13.28
CA PRO A 135 -3.63 -20.25 12.69
C PRO A 135 -4.43 -19.98 11.41
N LEU A 136 -4.21 -20.82 10.39
CA LEU A 136 -4.94 -20.79 9.12
C LEU A 136 -5.92 -21.97 8.97
N SER A 137 -6.22 -22.70 10.05
CA SER A 137 -7.05 -23.92 9.99
C SER A 137 -8.46 -23.70 9.44
N SER A 138 -9.02 -22.50 9.57
CA SER A 138 -10.32 -22.12 8.99
C SER A 138 -10.21 -21.49 7.60
N TYR A 139 -9.05 -21.60 6.96
CA TYR A 139 -8.76 -21.00 5.66
C TYR A 139 -8.10 -22.01 4.73
N SER A 140 -8.42 -21.92 3.44
CA SER A 140 -7.81 -22.73 2.39
C SER A 140 -7.02 -21.84 1.44
N LEU A 141 -5.86 -22.32 0.99
CA LEU A 141 -5.09 -21.61 -0.03
C LEU A 141 -5.90 -21.61 -1.32
N ARG A 142 -6.29 -20.41 -1.78
CA ARG A 142 -7.15 -20.23 -2.95
C ARG A 142 -6.36 -19.87 -4.19
N PHE A 143 -5.36 -19.02 -4.04
CA PHE A 143 -4.61 -18.50 -5.18
C PHE A 143 -3.19 -18.10 -4.78
N ILE A 144 -2.27 -18.12 -5.74
CA ILE A 144 -0.91 -17.58 -5.61
C ILE A 144 -0.70 -16.57 -6.73
N ILE A 145 -0.32 -15.35 -6.39
CA ILE A 145 0.09 -14.31 -7.34
C ILE A 145 1.57 -14.02 -7.13
N GLU A 146 2.40 -14.53 -8.04
CA GLU A 146 3.86 -14.53 -7.88
C GLU A 146 4.28 -15.26 -6.57
N GLU A 147 4.70 -14.52 -5.55
CA GLU A 147 5.10 -15.05 -4.23
C GLU A 147 4.06 -14.72 -3.13
N ILE A 148 2.88 -14.22 -3.50
CA ILE A 148 1.81 -13.85 -2.57
C ILE A 148 0.81 -14.98 -2.47
N SER A 149 0.62 -15.49 -1.26
CA SER A 149 -0.39 -16.52 -0.97
C SER A 149 -1.69 -15.87 -0.51
N ILE A 150 -2.80 -16.22 -1.18
CA ILE A 150 -4.13 -15.73 -0.84
C ILE A 150 -4.96 -16.89 -0.33
N TYR A 151 -5.36 -16.81 0.93
CA TYR A 151 -6.19 -17.79 1.61
C TYR A 151 -7.62 -17.28 1.71
N GLU A 152 -8.60 -18.13 1.42
CA GLU A 152 -10.03 -17.84 1.55
C GLU A 152 -10.61 -18.62 2.74
N SER A 153 -11.49 -17.98 3.49
CA SER A 153 -12.19 -18.62 4.60
C SER A 153 -13.00 -19.82 4.10
N ILE A 154 -12.82 -20.94 4.77
CA ILE A 154 -13.65 -22.14 4.62
C ILE A 154 -14.87 -21.87 5.51
N LEU A 155 -15.99 -21.46 4.93
CA LEU A 155 -17.25 -21.35 5.65
C LEU A 155 -17.70 -22.73 6.17
#